data_AF-A0A7K1TJF8-F1
#
_entry.id   AF-A0A7K1TJF8-F1
#
_cell.length_a   1.000
_cell.length_b   1.000
_cell.length_c   1.000
_cell.angle_alpha   90.00
_cell.angle_beta   90.00
_cell.angle_gamma   90.00
#
_symmetry.space_group_name_H-M   'P 1'
#
loop_
_entity.id
_entity.type
_entity.pdbx_description
1 polymer ?
#
loop_
_entity_poly.entity_id
_entity_poly.type
_entity_poly.pdbx_seq_one_letter_code
_entity_poly.pdbx_strand_id
1 'polypeptide(L)'
;MGKTVGEEAVKLVSSLLLLFSTWAGGYLLLGKWELQKKAREIDLALAMQFQQLFGEFKEIWRLWKVCVPKTDTQLPVPPTLPQAPPAIAWELLARASSAEGRVEAVLLKLATDRTLKASQLLTLGLFRQSFQVLRQGIRDGQSLDYGFRDRKYRLFNQLGAQVAHIIVASNAGAPPKAEQAYQAFQTILDVRSEHLREAEAKLPAYRTSLPLPRGLGAPIGAGPTGVLASGG
;
A
#
# COMPACT_ATOMS: atom_id res chain seq x y z
N MET A 1 22.41 -63.06 -36.59
CA MET A 1 23.13 -62.03 -35.80
C MET A 1 22.70 -60.58 -36.07
N GLY A 2 22.20 -60.21 -37.27
CA GLY A 2 21.84 -58.80 -37.55
C GLY A 2 20.56 -58.25 -36.88
N LYS A 3 19.58 -59.10 -36.50
CA LYS A 3 18.29 -58.63 -35.98
C LYS A 3 18.36 -58.07 -34.53
N THR A 4 19.19 -58.67 -33.68
CA THR A 4 19.30 -58.26 -32.26
C THR A 4 19.97 -56.91 -32.07
N VAL A 5 20.90 -56.52 -32.96
CA VAL A 5 21.58 -55.22 -32.92
C VAL A 5 20.62 -54.07 -33.17
N GLY A 6 19.62 -54.27 -34.04
CA GLY A 6 18.61 -53.25 -34.35
C GLY A 6 17.67 -52.96 -33.18
N GLU A 7 17.24 -53.99 -32.43
CA GLU A 7 16.34 -53.84 -31.29
C GLU A 7 16.99 -53.08 -30.13
N GLU A 8 18.26 -53.37 -29.83
CA GLU A 8 19.00 -52.67 -28.79
C GLU A 8 19.27 -51.20 -29.14
N ALA A 9 19.53 -50.89 -30.41
CA ALA A 9 19.68 -49.51 -30.87
C ALA A 9 18.39 -48.69 -30.66
N VAL A 10 17.22 -49.26 -30.94
CA VAL A 10 15.92 -48.58 -30.75
C VAL A 10 15.66 -48.30 -29.26
N LYS A 11 15.97 -49.25 -28.36
CA LYS A 11 15.84 -49.05 -26.90
C LYS A 11 16.75 -47.94 -26.38
N LEU A 12 18.00 -47.87 -26.84
CA LEU A 12 18.93 -46.82 -26.44
C LEU A 12 18.48 -45.44 -26.93
N VAL A 13 18.09 -45.33 -28.20
CA VAL A 13 17.61 -44.05 -28.75
C VAL A 13 16.35 -43.57 -28.02
N SER A 14 15.38 -44.46 -27.78
CA SER A 14 14.16 -44.10 -27.04
C SER A 14 14.46 -43.64 -25.61
N SER A 15 15.37 -44.31 -24.90
CA SER A 15 15.78 -43.94 -23.55
C SER A 15 16.50 -42.58 -23.52
N LEU A 16 17.36 -42.31 -24.51
CA LEU A 16 18.03 -41.01 -24.66
C LEU A 16 17.05 -39.89 -24.98
N LEU A 17 16.07 -40.12 -25.85
CA LEU A 17 15.02 -39.16 -26.17
C LEU A 17 14.15 -38.85 -24.96
N LEU A 18 13.80 -39.85 -24.16
CA LEU A 18 13.04 -39.67 -22.92
C LEU A 18 13.85 -38.88 -21.88
N LEU A 19 15.13 -39.21 -21.71
CA LEU A 19 16.01 -38.50 -20.80
C LEU A 19 16.16 -37.03 -21.22
N PHE A 20 16.42 -36.78 -22.50
CA PHE A 20 16.55 -35.42 -23.04
C PHE A 20 15.25 -34.62 -22.91
N SER A 21 14.10 -35.23 -23.23
CA SER A 21 12.79 -34.58 -23.12
C SER A 21 12.45 -34.24 -21.66
N THR A 22 12.73 -35.16 -20.73
CA THR A 22 12.52 -34.95 -19.29
C THR A 22 13.44 -33.83 -18.78
N TRP A 23 14.70 -33.85 -19.19
CA TRP A 23 15.68 -32.83 -18.82
C TRP A 23 15.30 -31.44 -19.35
N ALA A 24 14.95 -31.35 -20.64
CA ALA A 24 14.54 -30.10 -21.27
C ALA A 24 13.24 -29.56 -20.63
N GLY A 25 12.26 -30.42 -20.37
CA GLY A 25 11.03 -30.06 -19.67
C GLY A 25 11.31 -29.54 -18.26
N GLY A 26 12.17 -30.22 -17.51
CA GLY A 26 12.60 -29.79 -16.17
C GLY A 26 13.28 -28.43 -16.17
N TYR A 27 14.20 -28.19 -17.12
CA TYR A 27 14.91 -26.91 -17.25
C TYR A 27 13.96 -25.73 -17.52
N LEU A 28 13.00 -25.91 -18.43
CA LEU A 28 12.01 -24.87 -18.76
C LEU A 28 11.07 -24.55 -17.59
N LEU A 29 10.64 -25.59 -16.85
CA LEU A 29 9.79 -25.41 -15.67
C LEU A 29 10.54 -24.71 -14.54
N LEU A 30 11.78 -25.12 -14.28
CA LEU A 30 12.61 -24.53 -13.24
C LEU A 30 12.92 -23.06 -13.52
N GLY A 31 13.24 -22.73 -14.78
CA GLY A 31 13.47 -21.35 -15.19
C GLY A 31 12.26 -20.44 -14.95
N LYS A 32 11.06 -20.91 -15.30
CA LYS A 32 9.81 -20.16 -15.03
C LYS A 32 9.55 -19.99 -13.54
N TRP A 33 9.80 -21.03 -12.74
CA TRP A 33 9.59 -20.99 -11.30
C TRP A 33 10.53 -20.02 -10.60
N GLU A 34 11.82 -20.02 -10.95
CA GLU A 34 12.80 -19.07 -10.42
C GLU A 34 12.46 -17.62 -10.76
N LEU A 35 12.00 -17.35 -11.99
CA LEU A 35 11.53 -16.01 -12.38
C LEU A 35 10.32 -15.57 -11.56
N GLN A 36 9.33 -16.45 -11.36
CA GLN A 36 8.17 -16.16 -10.52
C GLN A 36 8.54 -15.94 -9.05
N LYS A 37 9.49 -16.73 -8.53
CA LYS A 37 9.97 -16.58 -7.16
C LYS A 37 10.65 -15.23 -6.95
N LYS A 38 11.55 -14.84 -7.85
CA LYS A 38 12.21 -13.52 -7.81
C LYS A 38 11.22 -12.37 -7.90
N ALA A 39 10.21 -12.47 -8.77
CA ALA A 39 9.15 -11.47 -8.85
C ALA A 39 8.41 -11.32 -7.50
N ARG A 40 8.07 -12.43 -6.83
CA ARG A 40 7.43 -12.39 -5.50
C ARG A 40 8.33 -11.79 -4.42
N GLU A 41 9.63 -12.05 -4.46
CA GLU A 41 10.59 -11.44 -3.52
C GLU A 41 10.64 -9.91 -3.67
N ILE A 42 10.63 -9.41 -4.91
CA ILE A 42 10.55 -7.97 -5.21
C ILE A 42 9.22 -7.40 -4.72
N ASP A 43 8.10 -8.09 -4.98
CA ASP A 43 6.77 -7.65 -4.56
C ASP A 43 6.64 -7.56 -3.03
N LEU A 44 7.23 -8.54 -2.31
CA LEU A 44 7.27 -8.53 -0.85
C LEU A 44 8.09 -7.35 -0.32
N ALA A 45 9.26 -7.09 -0.91
CA ALA A 45 10.09 -5.95 -0.54
C ALA A 45 9.37 -4.60 -0.78
N LEU A 46 8.68 -4.46 -1.92
CA LEU A 46 7.86 -3.29 -2.22
C LEU A 46 6.68 -3.13 -1.25
N ALA A 47 6.02 -4.22 -0.87
CA ALA A 47 4.92 -4.19 0.09
C ALA A 47 5.40 -3.74 1.48
N MET A 48 6.55 -4.23 1.92
CA MET A 48 7.17 -3.79 3.18
C MET A 48 7.54 -2.30 3.15
N GLN A 49 8.17 -1.84 2.07
CA GLN A 49 8.52 -0.42 1.90
C GLN A 49 7.27 0.47 1.89
N PHE A 50 6.22 0.04 1.18
CA PHE A 50 4.94 0.73 1.16
C PHE A 50 4.30 0.82 2.56
N GLN A 51 4.31 -0.26 3.33
CA GLN A 51 3.76 -0.27 4.68
C GLN A 51 4.49 0.71 5.60
N GLN A 52 5.83 0.79 5.50
CA GLN A 52 6.63 1.76 6.24
C GLN A 52 6.26 3.20 5.86
N LEU A 53 6.16 3.50 4.57
CA LEU A 53 5.77 4.83 4.08
C LEU A 53 4.36 5.24 4.51
N PHE A 54 3.42 4.30 4.50
CA PHE A 54 2.06 4.54 4.97
C PHE A 54 2.01 4.84 6.48
N GLY A 55 2.82 4.13 7.28
CA GLY A 55 2.99 4.41 8.70
C GLY A 55 3.61 5.78 8.95
N GLU A 56 4.68 6.10 8.23
CA GLU A 56 5.39 7.37 8.34
C GLU A 56 4.52 8.56 7.98
N PHE A 57 3.70 8.47 6.92
CA PHE A 57 2.70 9.49 6.61
C PHE A 57 1.80 9.79 7.81
N LYS A 58 1.26 8.73 8.44
CA LYS A 58 0.34 8.88 9.58
C LYS A 58 1.04 9.47 10.79
N GLU A 59 2.30 9.13 11.02
CA GLU A 59 3.11 9.69 12.10
C GLU A 59 3.33 11.19 11.90
N ILE A 60 3.84 11.59 10.73
CA ILE A 60 4.10 13.00 10.39
C ILE A 60 2.80 13.80 10.49
N TRP A 61 1.71 13.30 9.92
CA TRP A 61 0.41 13.95 9.97
C TRP A 61 -0.10 14.16 11.41
N ARG A 62 0.04 13.15 12.28
CA ARG A 62 -0.37 13.26 13.69
C ARG A 62 0.48 14.26 14.47
N LEU A 63 1.80 14.23 14.28
CA LEU A 63 2.72 15.17 14.92
C LEU A 63 2.40 16.62 14.49
N TRP A 64 2.19 16.84 13.19
CA TRP A 64 1.80 18.14 12.66
C TRP A 64 0.48 18.64 13.22
N LYS A 65 -0.53 17.77 13.33
CA LYS A 65 -1.84 18.10 13.92
C LYS A 65 -1.76 18.56 15.37
N VAL A 66 -0.79 18.08 16.14
CA VAL A 66 -0.54 18.54 17.53
C VAL A 66 0.18 19.88 17.55
N CYS A 67 1.05 20.13 16.56
CA CYS A 67 1.90 21.30 16.45
C CYS A 67 1.17 22.57 15.97
N VAL A 68 0.13 22.43 15.16
CA VAL A 68 -0.59 23.57 14.57
C VAL A 68 -1.81 23.98 15.41
N PRO A 69 -1.94 25.25 15.83
CA PRO A 69 -3.12 25.75 16.51
C PRO A 69 -4.39 25.51 15.69
N LYS A 70 -5.47 25.07 16.35
CA LYS A 70 -6.77 24.93 15.70
C LYS A 70 -7.37 26.30 15.44
N THR A 71 -7.40 26.73 14.19
CA THR A 71 -7.93 28.03 13.75
C THR A 71 -9.42 28.23 14.08
N ASP A 72 -10.18 27.15 14.29
CA ASP A 72 -11.65 27.19 14.29
C ASP A 72 -12.31 27.11 15.69
N THR A 73 -11.52 26.94 16.75
CA THR A 73 -12.07 27.02 18.11
C THR A 73 -12.13 28.48 18.52
N GLN A 74 -13.33 29.08 18.46
CA GLN A 74 -13.67 30.36 19.13
C GLN A 74 -13.46 30.33 20.66
N LEU A 75 -13.08 29.18 21.22
CA LEU A 75 -12.59 29.10 22.58
C LEU A 75 -11.27 29.87 22.68
N PRO A 76 -11.12 30.78 23.67
CA PRO A 76 -9.86 31.45 23.93
C PRO A 76 -8.80 30.37 24.15
N VAL A 77 -7.96 30.17 23.14
CA VAL A 77 -6.79 29.30 23.24
C VAL A 77 -6.00 29.82 24.43
N PRO A 78 -5.74 29.01 25.47
CA PRO A 78 -4.87 29.43 26.55
C PRO A 78 -3.57 29.97 25.91
N PRO A 79 -3.10 31.18 26.28
CA PRO A 79 -1.91 31.81 25.68
C PRO A 79 -0.61 30.99 25.84
N THR A 80 -0.70 29.80 26.44
CA THR A 80 0.37 28.89 26.80
C THR A 80 0.57 27.70 25.86
N LEU A 81 -0.24 27.50 24.80
CA LEU A 81 0.13 26.52 23.78
C LEU A 81 1.22 27.13 22.89
N PRO A 82 2.48 26.67 22.96
CA PRO A 82 3.56 27.22 22.16
C PRO A 82 3.20 26.98 20.69
N GLN A 83 3.31 27.99 19.84
CA GLN A 83 3.50 27.73 18.42
C GLN A 83 4.63 26.72 18.30
N ALA A 84 4.44 25.68 17.48
CA ALA A 84 5.47 24.68 17.30
C ALA A 84 6.82 25.35 17.05
N PRO A 85 7.86 25.04 17.85
CA PRO A 85 9.16 25.62 17.65
C PRO A 85 9.57 25.48 16.18
N PRO A 86 10.10 26.53 15.54
CA PRO A 86 10.45 26.50 14.12
C PRO A 86 11.31 25.27 13.74
N ALA A 87 12.12 24.77 14.67
CA ALA A 87 12.89 23.54 14.52
C ALA A 87 12.03 22.29 14.23
N ILE A 88 10.92 22.10 14.93
CA ILE A 88 10.03 20.95 14.74
C ILE A 88 9.34 21.02 13.38
N ALA A 89 8.90 22.20 12.96
CA ALA A 89 8.29 22.39 11.65
C ALA A 89 9.26 22.04 10.51
N TRP A 90 10.52 22.48 10.60
CA TRP A 90 11.57 22.12 9.65
C TRP A 90 11.88 20.63 9.63
N GLU A 91 11.95 19.99 10.80
CA GLU A 91 12.16 18.53 10.90
C GLU A 91 11.01 17.76 10.22
N LEU A 92 9.76 18.10 10.54
CA LEU A 92 8.60 17.46 9.92
C LEU A 92 8.53 17.69 8.41
N LEU A 93 8.91 18.88 7.94
CA LEU A 93 8.98 19.19 6.52
C LEU A 93 10.04 18.35 5.80
N ALA A 94 11.22 18.19 6.42
CA ALA A 94 12.29 17.34 5.88
C ALA A 94 11.85 15.87 5.81
N ARG A 95 11.20 15.35 6.88
CA ARG A 95 10.64 13.99 6.91
C ARG A 95 9.56 13.80 5.84
N ALA A 96 8.64 14.76 5.70
CA ALA A 96 7.59 14.70 4.67
C ALA A 96 8.17 14.70 3.24
N SER A 97 9.20 15.51 3.00
CA SER A 97 9.90 15.55 1.70
C SER A 97 10.62 14.24 1.38
N SER A 98 11.28 13.65 2.39
CA SER A 98 11.90 12.33 2.25
C SER A 98 10.87 11.22 1.99
N ALA A 99 9.74 11.25 2.69
CA ALA A 99 8.66 10.29 2.50
C ALA A 99 8.01 10.41 1.11
N GLU A 100 7.79 11.63 0.61
CA GLU A 100 7.31 11.87 -0.77
C GLU A 100 8.27 11.29 -1.81
N GLY A 101 9.58 11.57 -1.72
CA GLY A 101 10.57 11.04 -2.66
C GLY A 101 10.64 9.51 -2.64
N ARG A 102 10.53 8.87 -1.47
CA ARG A 102 10.47 7.40 -1.36
C ARG A 102 9.18 6.82 -1.94
N VAL A 103 8.04 7.49 -1.79
CA VAL A 103 6.80 7.10 -2.48
C VAL A 103 7.00 7.16 -3.99
N GLU A 104 7.56 8.24 -4.52
CA GLU A 104 7.80 8.36 -5.96
C GLU A 104 8.72 7.26 -6.50
N ALA A 105 9.74 6.86 -5.74
CA ALA A 105 10.59 5.72 -6.09
C ALA A 105 9.82 4.39 -6.16
N VAL A 106 8.91 4.12 -5.21
CA VAL A 106 8.03 2.94 -5.25
C VAL A 106 7.12 2.99 -6.48
N LEU A 107 6.55 4.16 -6.80
CA LEU A 107 5.67 4.33 -7.95
C LEU A 107 6.39 4.15 -9.29
N LEU A 108 7.62 4.67 -9.41
CA LEU A 108 8.47 4.45 -10.57
C LEU A 108 8.73 2.94 -10.75
N LYS A 109 9.08 2.25 -9.67
CA LYS A 109 9.34 0.80 -9.70
C LYS A 109 8.10 0.01 -10.14
N LEU A 110 6.92 0.38 -9.68
CA LEU A 110 5.67 -0.23 -10.14
C LEU A 110 5.41 0.03 -11.63
N ALA A 111 5.68 1.24 -12.12
CA ALA A 111 5.52 1.58 -13.53
C ALA A 111 6.51 0.85 -14.45
N THR A 112 7.74 0.58 -13.99
CA THR A 112 8.75 -0.16 -14.78
C THR A 112 8.53 -1.67 -14.78
N ASP A 113 7.98 -2.22 -13.69
CA ASP A 113 7.87 -3.66 -13.54
C ASP A 113 6.52 -4.20 -14.05
N ARG A 114 5.51 -3.34 -14.22
CA ARG A 114 4.12 -3.78 -14.44
C ARG A 114 3.39 -2.99 -15.51
N THR A 115 2.56 -3.70 -16.28
CA THR A 115 1.55 -3.05 -17.11
C THR A 115 0.36 -2.67 -16.23
N LEU A 116 0.17 -1.35 -16.03
CA LEU A 116 -0.85 -0.79 -15.15
C LEU A 116 -2.08 -0.32 -15.95
N LYS A 117 -3.27 -0.57 -15.41
CA LYS A 117 -4.53 -0.05 -15.96
C LYS A 117 -4.68 1.44 -15.65
N ALA A 118 -5.44 2.16 -16.46
CA ALA A 118 -5.73 3.59 -16.24
C ALA A 118 -6.26 3.90 -14.82
N SER A 119 -7.14 3.05 -14.28
CA SER A 119 -7.64 3.21 -12.91
C SER A 119 -6.56 3.03 -11.84
N GLN A 120 -5.61 2.11 -12.06
CA GLN A 120 -4.48 1.90 -11.16
C GLN A 120 -3.52 3.10 -11.19
N LEU A 121 -3.23 3.62 -12.39
CA LEU A 121 -2.41 4.83 -12.57
C LEU A 121 -3.03 6.02 -11.82
N LEU A 122 -4.35 6.22 -11.94
CA LEU A 122 -5.06 7.27 -11.21
C LEU A 122 -4.96 7.06 -9.70
N THR A 123 -5.21 5.85 -9.18
CA THR A 123 -5.07 5.53 -7.75
C THR A 123 -3.65 5.84 -7.24
N LEU A 124 -2.61 5.45 -7.98
CA LEU A 124 -1.21 5.69 -7.61
C LEU A 124 -0.88 7.19 -7.60
N GLY A 125 -1.35 7.94 -8.60
CA GLY A 125 -1.18 9.39 -8.65
C GLY A 125 -1.92 10.13 -7.53
N LEU A 126 -3.14 9.71 -7.19
CA LEU A 126 -3.90 10.26 -6.06
C LEU A 126 -3.21 9.98 -4.71
N PHE A 127 -2.63 8.79 -4.57
CA PHE A 127 -1.87 8.43 -3.38
C PHE A 127 -0.61 9.28 -3.25
N ARG A 128 0.15 9.45 -4.33
CA ARG A 128 1.29 10.39 -4.41
C ARG A 128 0.87 11.80 -4.00
N GLN A 129 -0.22 12.32 -4.58
CA GLN A 129 -0.72 13.66 -4.31
C GLN A 129 -1.04 13.86 -2.82
N SER A 130 -1.45 12.82 -2.11
CA SER A 130 -1.71 12.91 -0.67
C SER A 130 -0.44 13.23 0.14
N PHE A 131 0.72 12.66 -0.23
CA PHE A 131 2.02 13.02 0.38
C PHE A 131 2.42 14.46 0.05
N GLN A 132 2.16 14.90 -1.19
CA GLN A 132 2.45 16.28 -1.59
C GLN A 132 1.62 17.28 -0.79
N VAL A 133 0.32 16.99 -0.60
CA VAL A 133 -0.58 17.83 0.20
C VAL A 133 -0.12 17.88 1.66
N LEU A 134 0.35 16.77 2.23
CA LEU A 134 0.93 16.77 3.58
C LEU A 134 2.16 17.68 3.65
N ARG A 135 3.12 17.53 2.74
CA ARG A 135 4.34 18.34 2.72
C ARG A 135 4.03 19.82 2.52
N GLN A 136 3.17 20.16 1.56
CA GLN A 136 2.74 21.53 1.28
C GLN A 136 2.01 22.13 2.48
N GLY A 137 1.13 21.37 3.12
CA GLY A 137 0.44 21.80 4.34
C GLY A 137 1.40 22.14 5.48
N ILE A 138 2.45 21.33 5.67
CA ILE A 138 3.51 21.62 6.66
C ILE A 138 4.28 22.89 6.28
N ARG A 139 4.74 22.98 5.02
CA ARG A 139 5.49 24.15 4.51
C ARG A 139 4.70 25.45 4.66
N ASP A 140 3.41 25.40 4.34
CA ASP A 140 2.55 26.57 4.27
C ASP A 140 1.86 26.87 5.62
N GLY A 141 2.21 26.15 6.70
CA GLY A 141 1.65 26.36 8.03
C GLY A 141 0.15 26.01 8.14
N GLN A 142 -0.38 25.20 7.24
CA GLN A 142 -1.80 24.90 7.16
C GLN A 142 -2.19 23.80 8.15
N SER A 143 -3.32 23.99 8.82
CA SER A 143 -3.91 22.95 9.67
C SER A 143 -4.42 21.77 8.83
N LEU A 144 -4.02 20.56 9.22
CA LEU A 144 -4.47 19.29 8.63
C LEU A 144 -5.35 18.51 9.62
N ASP A 145 -6.26 19.20 10.34
CA ASP A 145 -7.11 18.62 11.40
C ASP A 145 -8.25 17.73 10.87
N TYR A 146 -7.94 16.79 9.98
CA TYR A 146 -8.92 15.83 9.48
C TYR A 146 -9.25 14.80 10.58
N GLY A 147 -10.53 14.64 10.89
CA GLY A 147 -11.00 13.57 11.78
C GLY A 147 -11.08 12.21 11.06
N PHE A 148 -11.30 11.12 11.79
CA PHE A 148 -11.54 9.81 11.14
C PHE A 148 -12.79 9.78 10.25
N ARG A 149 -13.75 10.69 10.50
CA ARG A 149 -14.97 10.88 9.70
C ARG A 149 -14.74 11.72 8.45
N ASP A 150 -13.64 12.47 8.42
CA ASP A 150 -13.28 13.35 7.32
C ASP A 150 -13.09 12.56 6.03
N ARG A 151 -13.53 13.13 4.90
CA ARG A 151 -13.43 12.48 3.59
C ARG A 151 -11.98 12.30 3.17
N LYS A 152 -11.08 13.25 3.48
CA LYS A 152 -9.65 13.16 3.16
C LYS A 152 -8.98 12.01 3.87
N TYR A 153 -9.24 11.85 5.17
CA TYR A 153 -8.70 10.74 5.94
C TYR A 153 -9.19 9.40 5.39
N ARG A 154 -10.49 9.27 5.10
CA ARG A 154 -11.05 8.05 4.51
C ARG A 154 -10.50 7.77 3.12
N LEU A 155 -10.39 8.79 2.27
CA LEU A 155 -9.82 8.67 0.93
C LEU A 155 -8.39 8.15 0.99
N PHE A 156 -7.55 8.74 1.85
CA PHE A 156 -6.17 8.29 2.01
C PHE A 156 -6.06 6.82 2.42
N ASN A 157 -6.88 6.37 3.38
CA ASN A 157 -6.89 4.96 3.79
C ASN A 157 -7.41 4.04 2.68
N GLN A 158 -8.44 4.45 1.93
CA GLN A 158 -8.94 3.70 0.78
C GLN A 158 -7.88 3.59 -0.31
N LEU A 159 -7.22 4.70 -0.67
CA LEU A 159 -6.11 4.70 -1.62
C LEU A 159 -4.98 3.80 -1.14
N GLY A 160 -4.62 3.86 0.14
CA GLY A 160 -3.59 2.99 0.72
C GLY A 160 -3.93 1.50 0.56
N ALA A 161 -5.18 1.11 0.84
CA ALA A 161 -5.64 -0.27 0.63
C ALA A 161 -5.60 -0.68 -0.85
N GLN A 162 -5.98 0.22 -1.76
CA GLN A 162 -5.91 -0.04 -3.20
C GLN A 162 -4.47 -0.15 -3.71
N VAL A 163 -3.55 0.69 -3.24
CA VAL A 163 -2.12 0.62 -3.59
C VAL A 163 -1.50 -0.68 -3.06
N ALA A 164 -1.81 -1.07 -1.82
CA ALA A 164 -1.38 -2.37 -1.28
C ALA A 164 -1.89 -3.53 -2.15
N HIS A 165 -3.15 -3.47 -2.59
CA HIS A 165 -3.70 -4.46 -3.51
C HIS A 165 -2.98 -4.44 -4.87
N ILE A 166 -2.69 -3.26 -5.43
CA ILE A 166 -1.92 -3.14 -6.68
C ILE A 166 -0.56 -3.80 -6.54
N ILE A 167 0.15 -3.61 -5.41
CA ILE A 167 1.47 -4.20 -5.14
C ILE A 167 1.38 -5.73 -5.01
N VAL A 168 0.42 -6.25 -4.26
CA VAL A 168 0.32 -7.70 -4.01
C VAL A 168 -0.35 -8.46 -5.17
N ALA A 169 -1.15 -7.80 -5.99
CA ALA A 169 -1.76 -8.40 -7.16
C ALA A 169 -0.67 -8.82 -8.16
N SER A 170 -0.45 -10.13 -8.26
CA SER A 170 0.48 -10.72 -9.21
C SER A 170 0.10 -10.29 -10.64
N ASN A 171 1.05 -9.68 -11.34
CA ASN A 171 0.92 -9.39 -12.75
C ASN A 171 1.76 -10.41 -13.51
N ALA A 172 1.13 -11.50 -13.98
CA ALA A 172 1.82 -12.59 -14.68
C ALA A 172 2.31 -12.22 -16.10
N GLY A 173 2.39 -10.93 -16.41
CA GLY A 173 2.77 -10.40 -17.72
C GLY A 173 4.27 -10.13 -17.84
N ALA A 174 4.75 -10.02 -19.07
CA ALA A 174 6.07 -9.46 -19.35
C ALA A 174 6.13 -8.00 -18.84
N PRO A 175 7.31 -7.54 -18.37
CA PRO A 175 7.47 -6.13 -18.00
C PRO A 175 7.20 -5.23 -19.21
N PRO A 176 6.65 -4.02 -18.98
CA PRO A 176 6.39 -3.06 -20.05
C PRO A 176 7.70 -2.64 -20.73
N LYS A 177 7.60 -2.19 -21.98
CA LYS A 177 8.74 -1.54 -22.66
C LYS A 177 9.07 -0.22 -21.96
N ALA A 178 10.32 0.25 -22.07
CA ALA A 178 10.78 1.50 -21.44
C ALA A 178 9.86 2.70 -21.75
N GLU A 179 9.41 2.85 -23.00
CA GLU A 179 8.48 3.91 -23.41
C GLU A 179 7.12 3.81 -22.69
N GLN A 180 6.58 2.60 -22.56
CA GLN A 180 5.31 2.37 -21.85
C GLN A 180 5.46 2.65 -20.36
N ALA A 181 6.58 2.25 -19.75
CA ALA A 181 6.88 2.55 -18.36
C ALA A 181 7.01 4.05 -18.11
N TYR A 182 7.69 4.78 -19.01
CA TYR A 182 7.80 6.23 -18.95
C TYR A 182 6.42 6.91 -19.04
N GLN A 183 5.59 6.53 -20.01
CA GLN A 183 4.24 7.06 -20.17
C GLN A 183 3.34 6.76 -18.95
N ALA A 184 3.43 5.54 -18.40
CA ALA A 184 2.72 5.17 -17.19
C ALA A 184 3.14 6.04 -16.01
N PHE A 185 4.44 6.25 -15.82
CA PHE A 185 4.95 7.09 -14.74
C PHE A 185 4.57 8.56 -14.93
N GLN A 186 4.63 9.09 -16.15
CA GLN A 186 4.15 10.45 -16.45
C GLN A 186 2.67 10.62 -16.13
N THR A 187 1.83 9.63 -16.45
CA THR A 187 0.41 9.63 -16.08
C THR A 187 0.20 9.72 -14.57
N ILE A 188 1.03 9.04 -13.77
CA ILE A 188 1.01 9.12 -12.30
C ILE A 188 1.42 10.53 -11.83
N LEU A 189 2.46 11.11 -12.44
CA LEU A 189 2.96 12.44 -12.10
C LEU A 189 2.00 13.56 -12.49
N ASP A 190 1.21 13.37 -13.53
CA ASP A 190 0.23 14.33 -14.03
C ASP A 190 -1.03 14.45 -13.18
N VAL A 191 -1.23 13.53 -12.23
CA VAL A 191 -2.30 13.70 -11.23
C VAL A 191 -1.98 14.90 -10.34
N ARG A 192 -2.95 15.80 -10.26
CA ARG A 192 -2.91 17.07 -9.50
C ARG A 192 -3.90 17.10 -8.34
N SER A 193 -3.85 18.16 -7.53
CA SER A 193 -4.72 18.38 -6.37
C SER A 193 -6.22 18.41 -6.68
N GLU A 194 -6.59 18.83 -7.89
CA GLU A 194 -7.97 18.89 -8.39
C GLU A 194 -8.59 17.50 -8.45
N HIS A 195 -7.82 16.52 -8.95
CA HIS A 195 -8.25 15.12 -9.02
C HIS A 195 -8.47 14.54 -7.63
N LEU A 196 -7.65 14.93 -6.65
CA LEU A 196 -7.80 14.51 -5.26
C LEU A 196 -9.09 15.07 -4.65
N ARG A 197 -9.39 16.36 -4.91
CA ARG A 197 -10.65 17.00 -4.49
C ARG A 197 -11.86 16.35 -5.16
N GLU A 198 -11.77 15.99 -6.44
CA GLU A 198 -12.83 15.28 -7.15
C GLU A 198 -13.07 13.88 -6.57
N ALA A 199 -12.00 13.12 -6.30
CA ALA A 199 -12.09 11.81 -5.67
C ALA A 199 -12.69 11.90 -4.24
N GLU A 200 -12.34 12.95 -3.49
CA GLU A 200 -12.92 13.25 -2.18
C GLU A 200 -14.42 13.55 -2.27
N ALA A 201 -14.83 14.34 -3.26
CA ALA A 201 -16.24 14.70 -3.48
C ALA A 201 -17.11 13.46 -3.80
N LYS A 202 -16.54 12.47 -4.50
CA LYS A 202 -17.19 11.20 -4.84
C LYS A 202 -17.37 10.24 -3.66
N LEU A 203 -16.68 10.46 -2.53
CA LEU A 203 -16.86 9.58 -1.37
C LEU A 203 -18.24 9.74 -0.73
N PRO A 204 -18.93 8.64 -0.38
CA PRO A 204 -20.20 8.71 0.31
C PRO A 204 -20.03 9.40 1.67
N ALA A 205 -21.04 10.16 2.07
CA ALA A 205 -21.12 10.73 3.41
C ALA A 205 -20.91 9.62 4.45
N TYR A 206 -20.20 9.96 5.54
CA TYR A 206 -19.96 9.01 6.61
C TYR A 206 -21.32 8.61 7.23
N ARG A 207 -21.74 7.35 7.04
CA ARG A 207 -22.93 6.82 7.71
C ARG A 207 -22.54 6.40 9.12
N THR A 208 -22.98 7.18 10.11
CA THR A 208 -22.77 6.88 11.54
C THR A 208 -23.48 5.59 11.99
N SER A 209 -24.43 5.10 11.20
CA SER A 209 -25.26 3.93 11.52
C SER A 209 -24.90 2.73 10.65
N LEU A 210 -23.74 2.11 10.87
CA LEU A 210 -23.72 0.66 10.73
C LEU A 210 -24.39 0.16 12.01
N PRO A 211 -25.60 -0.44 11.94
CA PRO A 211 -26.20 -1.04 13.12
C PRO A 211 -25.16 -2.02 13.65
N LEU A 212 -24.72 -1.80 14.89
CA LEU A 212 -23.87 -2.77 15.58
C LEU A 212 -24.56 -4.13 15.43
N PRO A 213 -23.83 -5.18 15.04
CA PRO A 213 -24.43 -6.50 14.88
C PRO A 213 -25.23 -6.82 16.16
N ARG A 214 -26.57 -6.86 16.01
CA ARG A 214 -27.50 -7.25 17.07
C ARG A 214 -27.12 -8.67 17.48
N GLY A 215 -26.29 -8.81 18.51
CA GLY A 215 -25.75 -10.10 18.93
C GLY A 215 -24.54 -10.03 19.86
N LEU A 216 -23.78 -8.93 19.86
CA LEU A 216 -22.64 -8.73 20.77
C LEU A 216 -23.01 -8.03 22.09
N GLY A 217 -24.30 -7.81 22.33
CA GLY A 217 -24.84 -7.18 23.55
C GLY A 217 -25.46 -8.16 24.53
N ALA A 218 -25.27 -9.48 24.37
CA ALA A 218 -25.59 -10.38 25.46
C ALA A 218 -24.59 -10.10 26.60
N PRO A 219 -25.03 -9.62 27.78
CA PRO A 219 -24.13 -9.46 28.90
C PRO A 219 -23.48 -10.82 29.17
N ILE A 220 -22.15 -10.87 29.15
CA ILE A 220 -21.41 -12.02 29.66
C ILE A 220 -21.91 -12.21 31.08
N GLY A 221 -22.62 -13.31 31.29
CA GLY A 221 -23.38 -13.58 32.49
C GLY A 221 -22.54 -13.30 33.72
N ALA A 222 -23.13 -12.57 34.67
CA ALA A 222 -22.68 -12.54 36.04
C ALA A 222 -22.39 -13.98 36.46
N GLY A 223 -21.11 -14.29 36.73
CA GLY A 223 -20.73 -15.56 37.32
C GLY A 223 -21.51 -15.76 38.63
N PRO A 224 -21.84 -17.01 38.98
CA PRO A 224 -22.57 -17.28 40.22
C PRO A 224 -21.73 -16.80 41.40
N THR A 225 -22.22 -15.78 42.10
CA THR A 225 -21.73 -15.41 43.43
C THR A 225 -22.00 -16.58 44.37
N GLY A 226 -20.96 -17.38 44.59
CA GLY A 226 -20.94 -18.42 45.61
C GLY A 226 -21.15 -17.81 46.98
N VAL A 227 -22.28 -18.14 47.59
CA VAL A 227 -22.61 -17.89 48.99
C VAL A 227 -21.70 -18.79 49.83
N LEU A 228 -20.67 -18.21 50.47
CA LEU A 228 -19.99 -18.85 51.58
C LEU A 228 -20.84 -18.63 52.84
N ALA A 229 -21.55 -19.68 53.21
CA ALA A 229 -22.27 -19.75 54.47
C ALA A 229 -21.28 -19.81 55.65
N SER A 230 -21.58 -18.96 56.64
CA SER A 230 -21.03 -18.96 57.99
C SER A 230 -21.25 -20.30 58.70
N GLY A 231 -20.18 -20.90 59.22
CA GLY A 231 -20.23 -21.93 60.25
C GLY A 231 -19.50 -21.42 61.49
N GLY A 232 -20.22 -21.37 62.61
CA GLY A 232 -19.65 -21.22 63.95
C GLY A 232 -19.23 -22.54 64.56
#